data_AF-A0A8M8UKI1-F1
#
_entry.id   AF-A0A8M8UKI1-F1
#
_cell.length_a   1.000
_cell.length_b   1.000
_cell.length_c   1.000
_cell.angle_alpha   90.00
_cell.angle_beta   90.00
_cell.angle_gamma   90.00
#
_symmetry.space_group_name_H-M   'P 1'
#
loop_
_entity.id
_entity.type
_entity.pdbx_description
1 polymer ?
#
loop_
_entity_poly.entity_id
_entity_poly.type
_entity_poly.pdbx_seq_one_letter_code
_entity_poly.pdbx_strand_id
1 'polypeptide(L)'
;MDTHVNSDVTTDGSAEQHSSDDSSASLDGKSLEREDLELVKNLQYGLLSLQLLLTKNLNLASVLSTKEKLFPLFECFSLPVSSSSNIPQLFLLVLSRLTTYAPCVEAIVADSSGLLILLQLLHSSPSCREGALHVLYALASTPELACAAAKHGGVVFILEVLLPIQEEIPLQQRAAAASLLGKLVGQTMHGPRVAITLARFLPDGLVLVIRDGPGEVVVTALEQTTETPELVWTPAMAASLSAQIATMASDLYREQVKGRVVDWDVPEQASGQQEMRNEPQVGGIYVRLFLKYTKFPEIS
;
A
#
# COMPACT_ATOMS: atom_id res chain seq x y z
N MET A 1 -43.49 60.18 -76.27
CA MET A 1 -42.97 59.01 -75.54
C MET A 1 -43.02 59.29 -74.03
N ASP A 2 -44.25 59.44 -73.54
CA ASP A 2 -44.86 58.60 -72.49
C ASP A 2 -44.28 58.62 -71.05
N THR A 3 -44.63 59.70 -70.34
CA THR A 3 -45.41 59.79 -69.07
C THR A 3 -45.38 58.72 -67.94
N HIS A 4 -45.52 59.25 -66.69
CA HIS A 4 -45.89 58.65 -65.39
C HIS A 4 -44.81 57.80 -64.65
N VAL A 5 -44.50 57.91 -63.34
CA VAL A 5 -45.15 58.35 -62.06
C VAL A 5 -45.77 57.19 -61.24
N ASN A 6 -45.36 57.08 -59.95
CA ASN A 6 -45.93 56.26 -58.85
C ASN A 6 -45.90 54.72 -59.00
N SER A 7 -46.14 53.88 -57.98
CA SER A 7 -45.94 53.88 -56.50
C SER A 7 -46.35 52.49 -55.94
N ASP A 8 -46.12 52.22 -54.65
CA ASP A 8 -46.77 51.17 -53.81
C ASP A 8 -46.37 49.67 -54.04
N VAL A 9 -45.88 48.93 -53.01
CA VAL A 9 -46.56 48.25 -51.86
C VAL A 9 -47.13 46.86 -52.29
N THR A 10 -46.89 45.72 -51.62
CA THR A 10 -46.93 45.34 -50.19
C THR A 10 -46.09 44.07 -49.89
N THR A 11 -45.93 43.70 -48.60
CA THR A 11 -45.70 42.33 -48.03
C THR A 11 -44.37 41.58 -48.33
N ASP A 12 -43.80 40.77 -47.43
CA ASP A 12 -44.06 40.51 -45.99
C ASP A 12 -42.79 39.93 -45.29
N GLY A 13 -42.79 39.80 -43.95
CA GLY A 13 -41.87 38.90 -43.21
C GLY A 13 -41.14 39.52 -42.00
N SER A 14 -41.70 39.37 -40.81
CA SER A 14 -41.06 39.73 -39.53
C SER A 14 -39.85 38.83 -39.21
N ALA A 15 -38.74 39.42 -38.77
CA ALA A 15 -37.65 38.71 -38.10
C ALA A 15 -36.96 39.61 -37.07
N GLU A 16 -37.36 39.48 -35.80
CA GLU A 16 -36.54 39.95 -34.67
C GLU A 16 -35.35 38.99 -34.51
N GLN A 17 -34.12 39.52 -34.39
CA GLN A 17 -32.99 38.76 -33.85
C GLN A 17 -32.35 39.51 -32.70
N HIS A 18 -32.66 39.01 -31.50
CA HIS A 18 -31.93 39.25 -30.27
C HIS A 18 -30.48 38.81 -30.44
N SER A 19 -29.51 39.66 -30.08
CA SER A 19 -28.13 39.25 -29.83
C SER A 19 -27.87 39.27 -28.32
N SER A 20 -28.22 38.18 -27.65
CA SER A 20 -27.94 37.93 -26.24
C SER A 20 -27.15 36.63 -26.09
N ASP A 21 -26.35 36.58 -25.02
CA ASP A 21 -25.64 35.43 -24.48
C ASP A 21 -24.48 34.83 -25.30
N ASP A 22 -23.27 35.26 -24.92
CA ASP A 22 -22.08 34.40 -24.99
C ASP A 22 -21.27 34.57 -23.69
N SER A 23 -21.83 34.10 -22.57
CA SER A 23 -21.22 34.18 -21.22
C SER A 23 -21.62 33.03 -20.28
N SER A 24 -22.43 32.07 -20.75
CA SER A 24 -22.97 30.97 -19.95
C SER A 24 -21.96 29.85 -19.67
N ALA A 25 -20.97 29.64 -20.55
CA ALA A 25 -20.04 28.51 -20.48
C ALA A 25 -19.07 28.48 -19.27
N SER A 26 -19.00 29.55 -18.46
CA SER A 26 -18.09 29.65 -17.31
C SER A 26 -18.74 29.45 -15.93
N LEU A 27 -20.07 29.41 -15.87
CA LEU A 27 -20.83 29.29 -14.62
C LEU A 27 -21.11 27.82 -14.26
N ASP A 28 -21.42 27.00 -15.26
CA ASP A 28 -21.91 25.62 -15.08
C ASP A 28 -20.85 24.68 -14.47
N GLY A 29 -19.58 24.84 -14.88
CA GLY A 29 -18.46 24.10 -14.29
C GLY A 29 -18.18 24.48 -12.81
N LYS A 30 -18.46 25.73 -12.41
CA LYS A 30 -18.26 26.20 -11.03
C LYS A 30 -19.37 25.73 -10.07
N SER A 31 -20.56 25.40 -10.58
CA SER A 31 -21.60 24.74 -9.78
C SER A 31 -21.22 23.30 -9.46
N LEU A 32 -20.81 22.54 -10.48
CA LEU A 32 -20.41 21.13 -10.33
C LEU A 32 -19.22 20.96 -9.36
N GLU A 33 -18.13 21.73 -9.54
CA GLU A 33 -16.98 21.70 -8.62
C GLU A 33 -17.35 22.05 -7.16
N ARG A 34 -18.37 22.89 -6.95
CA ARG A 34 -18.86 23.27 -5.62
C ARG A 34 -19.71 22.17 -4.99
N GLU A 35 -20.53 21.48 -5.77
CA GLU A 35 -21.35 20.35 -5.29
C GLU A 35 -20.47 19.16 -4.92
N ASP A 36 -19.48 18.81 -5.75
CA ASP A 36 -18.49 17.76 -5.46
C ASP A 36 -17.72 18.04 -4.17
N LEU A 37 -17.28 19.29 -3.96
CA LEU A 37 -16.60 19.71 -2.74
C LEU A 37 -17.49 19.57 -1.48
N GLU A 38 -18.80 19.77 -1.62
CA GLU A 38 -19.75 19.60 -0.51
C GLU A 38 -20.04 18.11 -0.23
N LEU A 39 -20.13 17.27 -1.26
CA LEU A 39 -20.21 15.81 -1.12
C LEU A 39 -18.98 15.24 -0.39
N VAL A 40 -17.78 15.71 -0.73
CA VAL A 40 -16.51 15.35 -0.07
C VAL A 40 -16.53 15.69 1.42
N LYS A 41 -17.01 16.88 1.80
CA LYS A 41 -17.17 17.25 3.23
C LYS A 41 -18.20 16.39 3.94
N ASN A 42 -19.35 16.14 3.31
CA ASN A 42 -20.40 15.30 3.89
C ASN A 42 -19.90 13.87 4.15
N LEU A 43 -19.10 13.31 3.24
CA LEU A 43 -18.43 12.03 3.45
C LEU A 43 -17.41 12.08 4.61
N GLN A 44 -16.58 13.14 4.70
CA GLN A 44 -15.66 13.33 5.83
C GLN A 44 -16.40 13.39 7.18
N TYR A 45 -17.48 14.18 7.28
CA TYR A 45 -18.29 14.27 8.49
C TYR A 45 -18.99 12.95 8.81
N GLY A 46 -19.45 12.21 7.80
CA GLY A 46 -20.02 10.86 7.95
C GLY A 46 -19.01 9.86 8.52
N LEU A 47 -17.79 9.80 7.95
CA LEU A 47 -16.72 8.92 8.43
C LEU A 47 -16.25 9.28 9.84
N LEU A 48 -16.08 10.58 10.16
CA LEU A 48 -15.74 11.04 11.50
C LEU A 48 -16.83 10.66 12.52
N SER A 49 -18.10 10.86 12.16
CA SER A 49 -19.24 10.49 13.01
C SER A 49 -19.29 8.98 13.25
N LEU A 50 -19.05 8.17 12.22
CA LEU A 50 -18.97 6.72 12.31
C LEU A 50 -17.79 6.26 13.19
N GLN A 51 -16.60 6.86 13.03
CA GLN A 51 -15.43 6.59 13.85
C GLN A 51 -15.70 6.87 15.34
N LEU A 52 -16.32 8.02 15.65
CA LEU A 52 -16.72 8.39 17.01
C LEU A 52 -17.77 7.43 17.58
N LEU A 53 -18.75 7.02 16.75
CA LEU A 53 -19.82 6.11 17.14
C LEU A 53 -19.29 4.71 17.45
N LEU A 54 -18.43 4.15 16.59
CA LEU A 54 -17.76 2.86 16.83
C LEU A 54 -16.81 2.91 18.03
N THR A 55 -16.12 4.04 18.25
CA THR A 55 -15.25 4.22 19.41
C THR A 55 -16.04 4.27 20.73
N LYS A 56 -17.28 4.76 20.72
CA LYS A 56 -18.16 4.76 21.90
C LYS A 56 -18.94 3.45 22.10
N ASN A 57 -19.38 2.81 21.01
CA ASN A 57 -20.31 1.68 21.02
C ASN A 57 -19.88 0.62 20.01
N LEU A 58 -18.90 -0.21 20.38
CA LEU A 58 -18.29 -1.22 19.50
C LEU A 58 -19.31 -2.23 18.93
N ASN A 59 -20.41 -2.50 19.66
CA ASN A 59 -21.50 -3.37 19.22
C ASN A 59 -22.11 -2.96 17.87
N LEU A 60 -22.01 -1.68 17.48
CA LEU A 60 -22.50 -1.17 16.20
C LEU A 60 -21.65 -1.63 15.00
N ALA A 61 -20.45 -2.19 15.23
CA ALA A 61 -19.67 -2.86 14.19
C ALA A 61 -20.46 -4.03 13.54
N SER A 62 -21.35 -4.69 14.30
CA SER A 62 -22.25 -5.72 13.75
C SER A 62 -23.16 -5.22 12.62
N VAL A 63 -23.46 -3.92 12.56
CA VAL A 63 -24.23 -3.34 11.45
C VAL A 63 -23.40 -3.33 10.15
N LEU A 64 -22.07 -3.29 10.25
CA LEU A 64 -21.12 -3.20 9.13
C LEU A 64 -20.40 -4.52 8.83
N SER A 65 -20.79 -5.63 9.47
CA SER A 65 -20.14 -6.94 9.27
C SER A 65 -20.58 -7.69 8.00
N THR A 66 -21.06 -6.99 6.97
CA THR A 66 -21.38 -7.58 5.67
C THR A 66 -20.55 -6.91 4.58
N LYS A 67 -19.99 -7.73 3.67
CA LYS A 67 -19.11 -7.25 2.59
C LYS A 67 -19.73 -6.11 1.77
N GLU A 68 -21.02 -6.21 1.48
CA GLU A 68 -21.82 -5.19 0.76
C GLU A 68 -21.78 -3.79 1.39
N LYS A 69 -21.62 -3.69 2.71
CA LYS A 69 -21.56 -2.41 3.44
C LYS A 69 -20.14 -1.87 3.59
N LEU A 70 -19.14 -2.72 3.40
CA LEU A 70 -17.73 -2.34 3.40
C LEU A 70 -17.23 -1.97 2.00
N PHE A 71 -17.82 -2.56 0.95
CA PHE A 71 -17.42 -2.33 -0.44
C PHE A 71 -17.42 -0.84 -0.86
N PRO A 72 -18.46 -0.02 -0.60
CA PRO A 72 -18.44 1.41 -0.93
C PRO A 72 -17.35 2.19 -0.18
N LEU A 73 -16.87 1.65 0.94
CA LEU A 73 -15.79 2.27 1.71
C LEU A 73 -14.42 1.96 1.07
N PHE A 74 -14.23 0.76 0.51
CA PHE A 74 -13.03 0.45 -0.28
C PHE A 74 -12.96 1.26 -1.59
N GLU A 75 -14.10 1.56 -2.22
CA GLU A 75 -14.15 2.50 -3.36
C GLU A 75 -13.63 3.90 -3.00
N CYS A 76 -13.72 4.33 -1.73
CA CYS A 76 -13.21 5.63 -1.29
C CYS A 76 -11.68 5.77 -1.45
N PHE A 77 -10.92 4.66 -1.46
CA PHE A 77 -9.49 4.70 -1.76
C PHE A 77 -9.20 4.95 -3.25
N SER A 78 -10.13 4.59 -4.13
CA SER A 78 -10.00 4.70 -5.59
C SER A 78 -10.54 6.03 -6.16
N LEU A 79 -11.13 6.89 -5.32
CA LEU A 79 -11.67 8.17 -5.76
C LEU A 79 -10.55 9.13 -6.22
N PRO A 80 -10.69 9.80 -7.39
CA PRO A 80 -9.68 10.73 -7.89
C PRO A 80 -9.52 12.00 -7.02
N VAL A 81 -10.41 12.23 -6.06
CA VAL A 81 -10.40 13.36 -5.11
C VAL A 81 -9.58 13.07 -3.84
N SER A 82 -9.01 11.86 -3.72
CA SER A 82 -8.27 11.41 -2.53
C SER A 82 -6.87 12.03 -2.38
N SER A 83 -6.36 12.76 -3.37
CA SER A 83 -5.05 13.43 -3.28
C SER A 83 -5.01 14.61 -2.31
N SER A 84 -6.15 15.28 -2.08
CA SER A 84 -6.25 16.50 -1.27
C SER A 84 -7.21 16.37 -0.08
N SER A 85 -7.87 15.21 0.08
CA SER A 85 -8.85 14.97 1.14
C SER A 85 -8.33 13.92 2.14
N ASN A 86 -8.63 14.11 3.42
CA ASN A 86 -8.23 13.18 4.49
C ASN A 86 -9.15 11.95 4.60
N ILE A 87 -9.91 11.64 3.53
CA ILE A 87 -10.91 10.57 3.49
C ILE A 87 -10.26 9.18 3.68
N PRO A 88 -9.18 8.82 2.96
CA PRO A 88 -8.49 7.54 3.17
C PRO A 88 -8.04 7.31 4.62
N GLN A 89 -7.52 8.35 5.29
CA GLN A 89 -7.05 8.28 6.67
C GLN A 89 -8.22 8.11 7.64
N LEU A 90 -9.31 8.87 7.47
CA LEU A 90 -10.55 8.70 8.24
C LEU A 90 -11.14 7.29 8.06
N PHE A 91 -11.10 6.74 6.84
CA PHE A 91 -11.57 5.38 6.61
C PHE A 91 -10.65 4.32 7.25
N LEU A 92 -9.32 4.47 7.19
CA LEU A 92 -8.40 3.59 7.90
C LEU A 92 -8.61 3.60 9.42
N LEU A 93 -9.00 4.75 10.00
CA LEU A 93 -9.40 4.85 11.41
C LEU A 93 -10.71 4.08 11.70
N VAL A 94 -11.67 4.07 10.76
CA VAL A 94 -12.90 3.25 10.85
C VAL A 94 -12.55 1.77 10.72
N LEU A 95 -11.79 1.34 9.71
CA LEU A 95 -11.34 -0.05 9.54
C LEU A 95 -10.59 -0.55 10.78
N SER A 96 -9.70 0.27 11.34
CA SER A 96 -8.95 -0.05 12.57
C SER A 96 -9.83 -0.29 13.80
N ARG A 97 -11.07 0.24 13.81
CA ARG A 97 -12.08 -0.11 14.83
C ARG A 97 -12.82 -1.39 14.43
N LEU A 98 -13.22 -1.54 13.17
CA LEU A 98 -13.93 -2.71 12.68
C LEU A 98 -13.10 -4.00 12.81
N THR A 99 -11.77 -3.95 12.63
CA THR A 99 -10.87 -5.10 12.82
C THR A 99 -10.78 -5.61 14.27
N THR A 100 -11.37 -4.89 15.25
CA THR A 100 -11.52 -5.40 16.63
C THR A 100 -12.74 -6.31 16.81
N TYR A 101 -13.59 -6.46 15.78
CA TYR A 101 -14.79 -7.28 15.79
C TYR A 101 -14.70 -8.38 14.74
N ALA A 102 -14.64 -9.65 15.16
CA ALA A 102 -14.31 -10.78 14.27
C ALA A 102 -15.20 -10.90 13.01
N PRO A 103 -16.55 -10.73 13.07
CA PRO A 103 -17.38 -10.73 11.86
C PRO A 103 -17.03 -9.63 10.84
N CYS A 104 -16.46 -8.50 11.28
CA CYS A 104 -15.95 -7.49 10.36
C CYS A 104 -14.59 -7.87 9.77
N VAL A 105 -13.72 -8.56 10.52
CA VAL A 105 -12.47 -9.12 9.97
C VAL A 105 -12.78 -10.06 8.81
N GLU A 106 -13.69 -11.03 8.99
CA GLU A 106 -14.14 -11.93 7.93
C GLU A 106 -14.69 -11.18 6.71
N ALA A 107 -15.53 -10.16 6.93
CA ALA A 107 -16.11 -9.36 5.85
C ALA A 107 -15.07 -8.49 5.10
N ILE A 108 -14.00 -8.03 5.79
CA ILE A 108 -12.87 -7.31 5.19
C ILE A 108 -12.02 -8.25 4.33
N VAL A 109 -11.61 -9.42 4.87
CA VAL A 109 -10.70 -10.33 4.17
C VAL A 109 -11.36 -11.08 3.01
N ALA A 110 -12.69 -11.21 3.03
CA ALA A 110 -13.49 -11.68 1.90
C ALA A 110 -13.44 -10.74 0.68
N ASP A 111 -12.84 -9.55 0.77
CA ASP A 111 -12.52 -8.69 -0.36
C ASP A 111 -11.01 -8.64 -0.65
N SER A 112 -10.57 -9.50 -1.57
CA SER A 112 -9.18 -9.52 -2.03
C SER A 112 -8.74 -8.19 -2.66
N SER A 113 -9.66 -7.41 -3.26
CA SER A 113 -9.32 -6.10 -3.82
C SER A 113 -9.00 -5.09 -2.72
N GLY A 114 -9.77 -5.09 -1.63
CA GLY A 114 -9.51 -4.28 -0.45
C GLY A 114 -8.17 -4.61 0.21
N LEU A 115 -7.79 -5.89 0.30
CA LEU A 115 -6.48 -6.31 0.82
C LEU A 115 -5.32 -5.80 -0.06
N LEU A 116 -5.47 -5.84 -1.39
CA LEU A 116 -4.46 -5.31 -2.32
C LEU A 116 -4.32 -3.79 -2.17
N ILE A 117 -5.43 -3.05 -2.09
CA ILE A 117 -5.42 -1.61 -1.87
C ILE A 117 -4.71 -1.26 -0.56
N LEU A 118 -4.99 -1.97 0.53
CA LEU A 118 -4.32 -1.77 1.83
C LEU A 118 -2.79 -1.98 1.74
N LEU A 119 -2.34 -2.98 0.98
CA LEU A 119 -0.91 -3.21 0.73
C LEU A 119 -0.30 -2.10 -0.16
N GLN A 120 -1.01 -1.66 -1.20
CA GLN A 120 -0.57 -0.59 -2.11
C GLN A 120 -0.47 0.78 -1.42
N LEU A 121 -1.28 1.05 -0.40
CA LEU A 121 -1.21 2.30 0.38
C LEU A 121 0.12 2.47 1.13
N LEU A 122 0.83 1.37 1.43
CA LEU A 122 2.16 1.43 2.07
C LEU A 122 3.20 2.15 1.18
N HIS A 123 3.12 1.91 -0.13
CA HIS A 123 3.95 2.52 -1.16
C HIS A 123 3.40 3.88 -1.60
N SER A 124 2.12 3.92 -1.98
CA SER A 124 1.52 5.05 -2.72
C SER A 124 1.06 6.23 -1.86
N SER A 125 0.88 6.08 -0.53
CA SER A 125 0.40 7.17 0.32
C SER A 125 1.06 7.16 1.71
N PRO A 126 2.15 7.94 1.90
CA PRO A 126 2.82 8.07 3.20
C PRO A 126 1.88 8.47 4.34
N SER A 127 0.91 9.36 4.07
CA SER A 127 -0.08 9.81 5.05
C SER A 127 -1.09 8.75 5.48
N CYS A 128 -1.21 7.65 4.73
CA CYS A 128 -2.06 6.51 5.04
C CYS A 128 -1.28 5.33 5.65
N ARG A 129 0.05 5.31 5.52
CA ARG A 129 0.92 4.18 5.83
C ARG A 129 0.72 3.64 7.24
N GLU A 130 0.65 4.49 8.26
CA GLU A 130 0.44 4.08 9.65
C GLU A 130 -0.92 3.39 9.86
N GLY A 131 -2.00 3.96 9.32
CA GLY A 131 -3.34 3.37 9.39
C GLY A 131 -3.43 2.05 8.61
N ALA A 132 -2.78 1.97 7.44
CA ALA A 132 -2.70 0.76 6.65
C ALA A 132 -1.93 -0.36 7.39
N LEU A 133 -0.76 -0.04 7.97
CA LEU A 133 0.00 -0.99 8.81
C LEU A 133 -0.83 -1.50 10.00
N HIS A 134 -1.57 -0.63 10.68
CA HIS A 134 -2.41 -1.03 11.81
C HIS A 134 -3.55 -1.99 11.39
N VAL A 135 -4.25 -1.69 10.29
CA VAL A 135 -5.28 -2.57 9.72
C VAL A 135 -4.67 -3.90 9.27
N LEU A 136 -3.60 -3.86 8.46
CA LEU A 136 -2.91 -5.06 7.97
C LEU A 136 -2.41 -5.94 9.12
N TYR A 137 -1.84 -5.36 10.18
CA TYR A 137 -1.38 -6.12 11.35
C TYR A 137 -2.54 -6.80 12.10
N ALA A 138 -3.71 -6.16 12.20
CA ALA A 138 -4.90 -6.80 12.77
C ALA A 138 -5.36 -8.00 11.92
N LEU A 139 -5.31 -7.87 10.59
CA LEU A 139 -5.69 -8.92 9.62
C LEU A 139 -4.62 -10.01 9.43
N ALA A 140 -3.37 -9.81 9.83
CA ALA A 140 -2.24 -10.71 9.52
C ALA A 140 -2.33 -12.14 10.10
N SER A 141 -3.31 -12.42 10.97
CA SER A 141 -3.60 -13.78 11.43
C SER A 141 -4.40 -14.60 10.40
N THR A 142 -5.09 -13.97 9.45
CA THR A 142 -5.95 -14.68 8.48
C THR A 142 -5.15 -15.22 7.29
N PRO A 143 -5.57 -16.35 6.69
CA PRO A 143 -4.87 -16.90 5.54
C PRO A 143 -4.97 -16.00 4.31
N GLU A 144 -6.04 -15.23 4.12
CA GLU A 144 -6.26 -14.38 2.95
C GLU A 144 -5.16 -13.32 2.82
N LEU A 145 -4.82 -12.63 3.92
CA LEU A 145 -3.77 -11.61 3.87
C LEU A 145 -2.37 -12.23 3.66
N ALA A 146 -2.07 -13.36 4.31
CA ALA A 146 -0.81 -14.08 4.05
C ALA A 146 -0.73 -14.61 2.60
N CYS A 147 -1.85 -15.04 2.03
CA CYS A 147 -1.98 -15.43 0.63
C CYS A 147 -1.74 -14.24 -0.31
N ALA A 148 -2.39 -13.10 -0.06
CA ALA A 148 -2.23 -11.88 -0.85
C ALA A 148 -0.80 -11.32 -0.76
N ALA A 149 -0.20 -11.32 0.44
CA ALA A 149 1.19 -10.89 0.64
C ALA A 149 2.18 -11.74 -0.17
N ALA A 150 1.99 -13.07 -0.15
CA ALA A 150 2.84 -14.01 -0.88
C ALA A 150 2.61 -14.01 -2.41
N LYS A 151 1.35 -13.91 -2.87
CA LYS A 151 0.97 -14.03 -4.29
C LYS A 151 0.95 -12.73 -5.07
N HIS A 152 0.79 -11.58 -4.43
CA HIS A 152 0.60 -10.31 -5.13
C HIS A 152 1.64 -9.28 -4.69
N GLY A 153 2.82 -9.75 -4.30
CA GLY A 153 3.99 -8.93 -3.97
C GLY A 153 3.81 -8.03 -2.75
N GLY A 154 2.83 -8.29 -1.87
CA GLY A 154 2.67 -7.53 -0.64
C GLY A 154 3.91 -7.57 0.27
N VAL A 155 4.70 -8.64 0.22
CA VAL A 155 6.01 -8.70 0.89
C VAL A 155 6.95 -7.56 0.42
N VAL A 156 6.91 -7.17 -0.86
CA VAL A 156 7.73 -6.06 -1.40
C VAL A 156 7.30 -4.73 -0.80
N PHE A 157 6.00 -4.43 -0.77
CA PHE A 157 5.49 -3.19 -0.18
C PHE A 157 5.79 -3.07 1.32
N ILE A 158 5.74 -4.18 2.06
CA ILE A 158 6.08 -4.16 3.51
C ILE A 158 7.60 -4.05 3.71
N LEU A 159 8.41 -4.70 2.85
CA LEU A 159 9.86 -4.56 2.86
C LEU A 159 10.33 -3.15 2.48
N GLU A 160 9.64 -2.46 1.58
CA GLU A 160 9.94 -1.07 1.19
C GLU A 160 9.81 -0.12 2.40
N VAL A 161 8.78 -0.33 3.22
CA VAL A 161 8.61 0.41 4.48
C VAL A 161 9.72 0.07 5.49
N LEU A 162 10.15 -1.20 5.55
CA LEU A 162 11.19 -1.64 6.49
C LEU A 162 12.60 -1.16 6.12
N LEU A 163 12.91 -1.14 4.82
CA LEU A 163 14.20 -0.82 4.21
C LEU A 163 14.09 0.41 3.27
N PRO A 164 13.76 1.61 3.78
CA PRO A 164 13.59 2.80 2.94
C PRO A 164 14.91 3.28 2.32
N ILE A 165 14.83 3.82 1.10
CA ILE A 165 16.00 4.38 0.38
C ILE A 165 16.06 5.92 0.36
N GLN A 166 14.91 6.59 0.32
CA GLN A 166 14.82 8.04 0.04
C GLN A 166 13.93 8.79 1.02
N GLU A 167 12.87 8.16 1.52
CA GLU A 167 11.97 8.74 2.53
C GLU A 167 12.44 8.35 3.94
N GLU A 168 12.54 9.33 4.85
CA GLU A 168 12.79 9.05 6.27
C GLU A 168 11.52 8.52 6.94
N ILE A 169 11.35 7.20 6.94
CA ILE A 169 10.20 6.54 7.57
C ILE A 169 10.45 6.42 9.09
N PRO A 170 9.53 6.90 9.96
CA PRO A 170 9.69 6.81 11.40
C PRO A 170 9.88 5.38 11.91
N LEU A 171 10.77 5.19 12.90
CA LEU A 171 11.10 3.89 13.50
C LEU A 171 9.84 3.07 13.87
N GLN A 172 8.81 3.71 14.40
CA GLN A 172 7.55 3.03 14.77
C GLN A 172 6.82 2.40 13.57
N GLN A 173 6.83 3.05 12.40
CA GLN A 173 6.23 2.47 11.18
C GLN A 173 7.10 1.33 10.63
N ARG A 174 8.43 1.47 10.71
CA ARG A 174 9.38 0.40 10.31
C ARG A 174 9.25 -0.83 11.21
N ALA A 175 9.15 -0.64 12.52
CA ALA A 175 8.91 -1.70 13.49
C ALA A 175 7.53 -2.37 13.31
N ALA A 176 6.49 -1.59 12.98
CA ALA A 176 5.18 -2.15 12.64
C ALA A 176 5.22 -2.99 11.35
N ALA A 177 5.97 -2.56 10.33
CA ALA A 177 6.18 -3.32 9.10
C ALA A 177 6.96 -4.64 9.34
N ALA A 178 8.01 -4.60 10.16
CA ALA A 178 8.72 -5.79 10.60
C ALA A 178 7.81 -6.77 11.37
N SER A 179 7.03 -6.27 12.33
CA SER A 179 6.09 -7.07 13.13
C SER A 179 4.98 -7.68 12.27
N LEU A 180 4.53 -6.96 11.22
CA LEU A 180 3.61 -7.46 10.21
C LEU A 180 4.23 -8.62 9.42
N LEU A 181 5.47 -8.50 8.94
CA LEU A 181 6.16 -9.62 8.26
C LEU A 181 6.31 -10.83 9.18
N GLY A 182 6.75 -10.66 10.42
CA GLY A 182 6.88 -11.76 11.38
C GLY A 182 5.56 -12.50 11.61
N LYS A 183 4.48 -11.75 11.80
CA LYS A 183 3.13 -12.31 11.98
C LYS A 183 2.61 -13.03 10.72
N LEU A 184 2.89 -12.51 9.53
CA LEU A 184 2.55 -13.17 8.26
C LEU A 184 3.37 -14.45 8.02
N VAL A 185 4.67 -14.44 8.35
CA VAL A 185 5.54 -15.65 8.31
C VAL A 185 5.05 -16.72 9.29
N GLY A 186 4.52 -16.32 10.45
CA GLY A 186 3.89 -17.22 11.43
C GLY A 186 2.52 -17.77 11.03
N GLN A 187 1.94 -17.35 9.91
CA GLN A 187 0.59 -17.78 9.49
C GLN A 187 0.59 -19.25 9.01
N THR A 188 -0.34 -20.06 9.52
CA THR A 188 -0.31 -21.53 9.41
C THR A 188 -0.45 -22.11 8.00
N MET A 189 -1.16 -21.44 7.09
CA MET A 189 -1.50 -21.95 5.76
C MET A 189 -0.58 -21.41 4.67
N HIS A 190 -0.16 -20.14 4.79
CA HIS A 190 0.56 -19.41 3.76
C HIS A 190 1.83 -18.72 4.26
N GLY A 191 2.07 -18.68 5.57
CA GLY A 191 3.31 -18.18 6.17
C GLY A 191 4.59 -18.84 5.64
N PRO A 192 4.63 -20.17 5.37
CA PRO A 192 5.77 -20.78 4.68
C PRO A 192 6.05 -20.19 3.29
N ARG A 193 5.02 -19.75 2.54
CA ARG A 193 5.21 -19.07 1.25
C ARG A 193 5.75 -17.65 1.44
N VAL A 194 5.25 -16.92 2.46
CA VAL A 194 5.80 -15.62 2.86
C VAL A 194 7.28 -15.73 3.25
N ALA A 195 7.64 -16.77 4.02
CA ALA A 195 9.02 -17.04 4.44
C ALA A 195 9.95 -17.31 3.24
N ILE A 196 9.53 -18.16 2.30
CA ILE A 196 10.29 -18.45 1.07
C ILE A 196 10.46 -17.19 0.21
N THR A 197 9.42 -16.36 0.09
CA THR A 197 9.51 -15.07 -0.61
C THR A 197 10.50 -14.13 0.07
N LEU A 198 10.47 -14.04 1.40
CA LEU A 198 11.36 -13.19 2.20
C LEU A 198 12.84 -13.64 2.12
N ALA A 199 13.10 -14.95 2.11
CA ALA A 199 14.44 -15.54 2.00
C ALA A 199 15.11 -15.34 0.62
N ARG A 200 14.35 -14.90 -0.40
CA ARG A 200 14.93 -14.48 -1.70
C ARG A 200 15.54 -13.08 -1.65
N PHE A 201 15.17 -12.28 -0.63
CA PHE A 201 15.69 -10.93 -0.40
C PHE A 201 16.73 -10.87 0.73
N LEU A 202 16.48 -11.59 1.82
CA LEU A 202 17.28 -11.52 3.05
C LEU A 202 17.97 -12.86 3.38
N PRO A 203 19.19 -12.83 3.95
CA PRO A 203 19.82 -14.02 4.54
C PRO A 203 18.93 -14.68 5.60
N ASP A 204 18.98 -16.01 5.69
CA ASP A 204 18.14 -16.80 6.62
C ASP A 204 18.21 -16.31 8.08
N GLY A 205 19.38 -15.88 8.55
CA GLY A 205 19.54 -15.31 9.90
C GLY A 205 18.63 -14.09 10.16
N LEU A 206 18.45 -13.21 9.17
CA LEU A 206 17.55 -12.06 9.27
C LEU A 206 16.08 -12.45 9.07
N VAL A 207 15.79 -13.47 8.25
CA VAL A 207 14.44 -14.05 8.13
C VAL A 207 13.97 -14.62 9.48
N LEU A 208 14.86 -15.29 10.22
CA LEU A 208 14.60 -15.79 11.58
C LEU A 208 14.36 -14.64 12.57
N VAL A 209 15.18 -13.57 12.53
CA VAL A 209 14.98 -12.38 13.37
C VAL A 209 13.63 -11.70 13.06
N ILE A 210 13.22 -11.62 11.79
CA ILE A 210 11.89 -11.10 11.40
C ILE A 210 10.75 -11.97 11.94
N ARG A 211 10.90 -13.30 11.93
CA ARG A 211 9.88 -14.23 12.41
C ARG A 211 9.67 -14.16 13.92
N ASP A 212 10.77 -14.15 14.68
CA ASP A 212 10.75 -14.39 16.13
C ASP A 212 10.93 -13.11 16.98
N GLY A 213 11.48 -12.03 16.39
CA GLY A 213 11.83 -10.81 17.09
C GLY A 213 10.73 -9.72 17.06
N PRO A 214 10.71 -8.82 18.07
CA PRO A 214 9.89 -7.61 18.00
C PRO A 214 10.44 -6.66 16.94
N GLY A 215 9.58 -5.85 16.33
CA GLY A 215 9.91 -5.05 15.15
C GLY A 215 11.08 -4.07 15.34
N GLU A 216 11.26 -3.53 16.54
CA GLU A 216 12.36 -2.61 16.87
C GLU A 216 13.73 -3.34 16.83
N VAL A 217 13.77 -4.60 17.27
CA VAL A 217 14.96 -5.45 17.20
C VAL A 217 15.26 -5.84 15.75
N VAL A 218 14.23 -6.09 14.94
CA VAL A 218 14.38 -6.33 13.50
C VAL A 218 15.00 -5.12 12.80
N VAL A 219 14.48 -3.91 13.03
CA VAL A 219 15.03 -2.68 12.45
C VAL A 219 16.49 -2.49 12.88
N THR A 220 16.78 -2.67 14.18
CA THR A 220 18.13 -2.59 14.73
C THR A 220 19.09 -3.59 14.07
N ALA A 221 18.66 -4.83 13.84
CA ALA A 221 19.46 -5.87 13.20
C ALA A 221 19.73 -5.57 11.71
N LEU A 222 18.80 -4.91 11.01
CA LEU A 222 18.96 -4.50 9.62
C LEU A 222 19.88 -3.28 9.46
N GLU A 223 20.02 -2.44 10.49
CA GLU A 223 20.92 -1.28 10.51
C GLU A 223 22.35 -1.62 10.96
N GLN A 224 22.52 -2.73 11.70
CA GLN A 224 23.83 -3.19 12.16
C GLN A 224 24.61 -3.95 11.08
N THR A 225 25.93 -3.79 11.09
CA THR A 225 26.83 -4.62 10.26
C THR A 225 27.11 -5.93 11.00
N THR A 226 26.81 -7.06 10.36
CA THR A 226 27.13 -8.40 10.86
C THR A 226 27.97 -9.14 9.82
N GLU A 227 29.18 -9.57 10.20
CA GLU A 227 30.07 -10.38 9.33
C GLU A 227 30.52 -11.64 10.08
N THR A 228 29.58 -12.45 10.53
CA THR A 228 29.89 -13.75 11.15
C THR A 228 29.86 -14.87 10.11
N PRO A 229 30.44 -16.05 10.40
CA PRO A 229 30.43 -17.18 9.46
C PRO A 229 29.02 -17.61 9.05
N GLU A 230 28.04 -17.47 9.94
CA GLU A 230 26.62 -17.82 9.73
C GLU A 230 25.73 -16.66 9.25
N LEU A 231 26.17 -15.39 9.34
CA LEU A 231 25.41 -14.25 8.81
C LEU A 231 26.34 -13.14 8.31
N VAL A 232 26.20 -12.82 7.02
CA VAL A 232 26.80 -11.63 6.40
C VAL A 232 25.70 -10.66 6.00
N TRP A 233 25.74 -9.47 6.58
CA TRP A 233 24.85 -8.35 6.32
C TRP A 233 25.60 -7.04 6.52
N THR A 234 25.62 -6.19 5.50
CA THR A 234 26.36 -4.92 5.50
C THR A 234 25.48 -3.77 5.04
N PRO A 235 25.81 -2.51 5.39
CA PRO A 235 25.07 -1.33 4.91
C PRO A 235 25.03 -1.23 3.38
N ALA A 236 26.04 -1.75 2.67
CA ALA A 236 26.04 -1.82 1.21
C ALA A 236 25.00 -2.83 0.67
N MET A 237 24.87 -3.99 1.31
CA MET A 237 23.82 -4.98 0.99
C MET A 237 22.44 -4.42 1.29
N ALA A 238 22.28 -3.74 2.44
CA ALA A 238 21.04 -3.07 2.82
C ALA A 238 20.64 -2.01 1.77
N ALA A 239 21.54 -1.10 1.41
CA ALA A 239 21.27 -0.06 0.40
C ALA A 239 20.98 -0.63 -0.99
N SER A 240 21.72 -1.66 -1.41
CA SER A 240 21.46 -2.36 -2.69
C SER A 240 20.08 -3.01 -2.71
N LEU A 241 19.70 -3.68 -1.63
CA LEU A 241 18.39 -4.31 -1.50
C LEU A 241 17.26 -3.27 -1.43
N SER A 242 17.44 -2.17 -0.69
CA SER A 242 16.50 -1.05 -0.66
C SER A 242 16.23 -0.46 -2.05
N ALA A 243 17.28 -0.25 -2.87
CA ALA A 243 17.14 0.27 -4.24
C ALA A 243 16.36 -0.69 -5.14
N GLN A 244 16.62 -1.99 -4.99
CA GLN A 244 15.94 -3.04 -5.73
C GLN A 244 14.47 -3.16 -5.32
N ILE A 245 14.16 -3.15 -4.01
CA ILE A 245 12.80 -3.18 -3.49
C ILE A 245 12.00 -1.95 -3.97
N ALA A 246 12.54 -0.73 -3.86
CA ALA A 246 11.84 0.48 -4.29
C ALA A 246 11.50 0.48 -5.79
N THR A 247 12.41 -0.06 -6.62
CA THR A 247 12.15 -0.27 -8.06
C THR A 247 11.03 -1.30 -8.26
N MET A 248 11.11 -2.44 -7.58
CA MET A 248 10.12 -3.52 -7.67
C MET A 248 8.74 -3.11 -7.15
N ALA A 249 8.65 -2.30 -6.09
CA ALA A 249 7.41 -1.75 -5.56
C ALA A 249 6.77 -0.78 -6.55
N SER A 250 7.56 0.14 -7.11
CA SER A 250 7.10 1.10 -8.12
C SER A 250 6.58 0.41 -9.39
N ASP A 251 7.27 -0.64 -9.84
CA ASP A 251 6.85 -1.45 -10.98
C ASP A 251 5.58 -2.25 -10.66
N LEU A 252 5.54 -2.93 -9.51
CA LEU A 252 4.40 -3.73 -9.07
C LEU A 252 3.13 -2.87 -8.92
N TYR A 253 3.23 -1.72 -8.25
CA TYR A 253 2.11 -0.79 -8.07
C TYR A 253 1.57 -0.31 -9.42
N ARG A 254 2.46 0.16 -10.31
CA ARG A 254 2.10 0.62 -11.67
C ARG A 254 1.39 -0.46 -12.50
N GLU A 255 1.72 -1.72 -12.28
CA GLU A 255 1.11 -2.84 -13.00
C GLU A 255 -0.22 -3.28 -12.38
N GLN A 256 -0.33 -3.33 -11.05
CA GLN A 256 -1.58 -3.65 -10.36
C GLN A 256 -2.66 -2.60 -10.59
N VAL A 257 -2.32 -1.31 -10.60
CA VAL A 257 -3.26 -0.20 -10.90
C VAL A 257 -3.85 -0.30 -12.31
N LYS A 258 -3.16 -0.95 -13.26
CA LYS A 258 -3.70 -1.26 -14.61
C LYS A 258 -4.62 -2.49 -14.63
N GLY A 259 -5.01 -3.02 -13.47
CA GLY A 259 -5.78 -4.26 -13.33
C GLY A 259 -4.98 -5.54 -13.56
N ARG A 260 -3.64 -5.48 -13.70
CA ARG A 260 -2.79 -6.67 -13.86
C ARG A 260 -2.42 -7.29 -12.52
N VAL A 261 -3.43 -7.84 -11.84
CA VAL A 261 -3.24 -8.68 -10.64
C VAL A 261 -2.90 -10.10 -11.09
N VAL A 262 -1.61 -10.42 -11.13
CA VAL A 262 -1.08 -11.74 -11.48
C VAL A 262 -0.60 -12.44 -10.20
N ASP A 263 -0.48 -13.78 -10.22
CA ASP A 263 0.38 -14.50 -9.27
C ASP A 263 1.83 -14.03 -9.51
N TRP A 264 2.25 -13.07 -8.71
CA TRP A 264 3.56 -12.42 -8.72
C TRP A 264 4.61 -13.36 -8.13
N ASP A 265 5.70 -13.56 -8.86
CA ASP A 265 6.89 -14.22 -8.36
C ASP A 265 8.07 -13.25 -8.31
N VAL A 266 8.98 -13.49 -7.37
CA VAL A 266 10.21 -12.72 -7.20
C VAL A 266 11.12 -12.96 -8.42
N PRO A 267 11.50 -11.92 -9.20
CA PRO A 267 12.39 -12.08 -10.35
C PRO A 267 13.71 -12.75 -9.96
N GLU A 268 14.29 -13.58 -10.84
CA GLU A 268 15.51 -14.34 -10.53
C GLU A 268 16.73 -13.47 -10.15
N GLN A 269 16.74 -12.19 -10.56
CA GLN A 269 17.79 -11.22 -10.23
C GLN A 269 17.53 -10.40 -8.95
N ALA A 270 16.45 -10.67 -8.21
CA ALA A 270 16.02 -9.88 -7.04
C ALA A 270 16.86 -10.12 -5.76
N SER A 271 18.13 -10.50 -5.90
CA SER A 271 19.00 -10.80 -4.77
C SER A 271 20.38 -10.13 -4.90
N GLY A 272 20.72 -9.30 -3.90
CA GLY A 272 22.11 -8.91 -3.63
C GLY A 272 22.99 -10.10 -3.21
N GLN A 273 22.40 -11.29 -3.02
CA GLN A 273 23.12 -12.54 -2.81
C GLN A 273 23.98 -12.95 -4.03
N GLN A 274 23.83 -12.35 -5.21
CA GLN A 274 24.50 -12.82 -6.42
C GLN A 274 26.04 -12.69 -6.39
N GLU A 275 26.59 -11.74 -5.62
CA GLU A 275 28.03 -11.70 -5.30
C GLU A 275 28.41 -12.78 -4.27
N MET A 276 27.62 -12.91 -3.19
CA MET A 276 27.83 -13.90 -2.12
C MET A 276 27.66 -15.36 -2.57
N ARG A 277 26.90 -15.61 -3.66
CA ARG A 277 26.66 -16.94 -4.25
C ARG A 277 27.92 -17.58 -4.83
N ASN A 278 28.92 -16.77 -5.15
CA ASN A 278 30.22 -17.22 -5.65
C ASN A 278 31.24 -17.44 -4.51
N GLU A 279 30.90 -17.06 -3.27
CA GLU A 279 31.73 -17.33 -2.10
C GLU A 279 31.51 -18.78 -1.60
N PRO A 280 32.56 -19.58 -1.32
CA PRO A 280 32.39 -20.95 -0.87
C PRO A 280 31.72 -21.01 0.51
N GLN A 281 30.56 -21.67 0.55
CA GLN A 281 29.77 -21.91 1.76
C GLN A 281 29.59 -23.42 1.99
N VAL A 282 29.54 -23.83 3.25
CA VAL A 282 29.16 -25.20 3.65
C VAL A 282 28.03 -25.11 4.66
N GLY A 283 26.83 -25.59 4.31
CA GLY A 283 25.67 -25.54 5.20
C GLY A 283 25.23 -24.12 5.60
N GLY A 284 25.43 -23.12 4.73
CA GLY A 284 25.17 -21.71 5.02
C GLY A 284 26.31 -20.97 5.72
N ILE A 285 27.42 -21.66 6.03
CA ILE A 285 28.59 -21.06 6.70
C ILE A 285 29.62 -20.58 5.67
N TYR A 286 29.94 -19.29 5.69
CA TYR A 286 31.00 -18.66 4.88
C TYR A 286 32.39 -19.12 5.34
N VAL A 287 33.05 -19.96 4.51
CA VAL A 287 34.31 -20.63 4.88
C VAL A 287 35.43 -19.63 5.17
N ARG A 288 35.52 -18.54 4.41
CA ARG A 288 36.53 -17.48 4.62
C ARG A 288 36.38 -16.80 5.99
N LEU A 289 35.15 -16.52 6.42
CA LEU A 289 34.89 -15.93 7.73
C LEU A 289 35.15 -16.93 8.83
N PHE A 290 34.70 -18.19 8.68
CA PHE A 290 34.99 -19.26 9.63
C PHE A 290 36.51 -19.38 9.91
N LEU A 291 37.33 -19.39 8.87
CA LEU A 291 38.81 -19.44 8.96
C LEU A 291 39.44 -18.16 9.56
N LYS A 292 38.79 -16.99 9.41
CA LYS A 292 39.24 -15.72 10.01
C LYS A 292 38.95 -15.67 11.51
N TYR A 293 37.82 -16.21 11.95
CA TYR A 293 37.44 -16.30 13.37
C TYR A 293 38.14 -17.45 14.09
N THR A 294 38.32 -18.60 13.42
CA THR A 294 39.17 -19.69 13.90
C THR A 294 40.64 -19.42 13.61
N LYS A 295 41.25 -18.50 14.38
CA LYS A 295 42.71 -18.48 14.52
C LYS A 295 43.14 -19.85 15.01
N PHE A 296 43.75 -20.64 14.11
CA PHE A 296 44.39 -21.89 14.47
C PHE A 296 45.38 -21.62 15.62
N PRO A 297 45.37 -22.43 16.70
CA PRO A 297 46.57 -22.58 17.51
C PRO A 297 47.66 -23.12 16.57
N GLU A 298 48.75 -22.39 16.42
CA GLU A 298 49.95 -22.94 15.79
C GLU A 298 50.43 -24.10 16.66
N ILE A 299 50.22 -25.33 16.19
CA ILE A 299 50.74 -26.53 16.83
C ILE A 299 52.25 -26.54 16.60
N SER A 300 52.96 -25.93 17.54
CA SER A 300 54.43 -25.88 17.61
C SER A 300 55.00 -27.17 18.17
#